data_AF-A0A196NXC2-F1
#
_entry.id   AF-A0A196NXC2-F1
#
_cell.length_a   1.000
_cell.length_b   1.000
_cell.length_c   1.000
_cell.angle_alpha   90.00
_cell.angle_beta   90.00
_cell.angle_gamma   90.00
#
_symmetry.space_group_name_H-M   'P 1'
#
loop_
_entity.id
_entity.type
_entity.pdbx_description
1 polymer ?
#
loop_
_entity_poly.entity_id
_entity_poly.type
_entity_poly.pdbx_seq_one_letter_code
_entity_poly.pdbx_strand_id
1 'polypeptide(L)'
;MKVVTEFHDDLSCEIEASKTEDVYHGIIKYSEFEVGQISGRDLGAVSAQFKIICVLVDAGGMVRHGIIMLGYHNGAFEGDVLLVDGEIIGEWTSDDEEWCHFTATDAAMVSCSAPSPWLLHDSIATWMRETSGEKDPA
;
A
#
# COMPACT_ATOMS: atom_id res chain seq x y z
N MET A 1 -0.46 26.02 -10.02
CA MET A 1 -0.21 24.84 -9.16
C MET A 1 0.76 24.00 -9.95
N LYS A 2 1.95 23.71 -9.43
CA LYS A 2 2.93 22.92 -10.17
C LYS A 2 2.70 21.46 -9.79
N VAL A 3 2.24 20.68 -10.76
CA VAL A 3 2.12 19.23 -10.65
C VAL A 3 3.40 18.65 -11.26
N VAL A 4 4.06 17.76 -10.54
CA VAL A 4 5.19 16.97 -11.04
C VAL A 4 4.72 15.53 -11.08
N THR A 5 4.91 14.86 -12.21
CA THR A 5 4.60 13.43 -12.31
C THR A 5 5.89 12.65 -12.45
N GLU A 6 6.11 11.70 -11.56
CA GLU A 6 7.17 10.70 -11.64
C GLU A 6 6.60 9.38 -12.14
N PHE A 7 7.41 8.61 -12.88
CA PHE A 7 7.01 7.34 -13.49
C PHE A 7 8.05 6.26 -13.18
N HIS A 8 7.57 5.04 -12.99
CA HIS A 8 8.36 3.82 -12.84
C HIS A 8 7.54 2.65 -13.40
N ASP A 9 7.86 2.24 -14.63
CA ASP A 9 7.10 1.26 -15.40
C ASP A 9 5.59 1.58 -15.43
N ASP A 10 4.75 0.70 -14.89
CA ASP A 10 3.29 0.89 -14.81
C ASP A 10 2.86 1.76 -13.62
N LEU A 11 3.78 2.09 -12.71
CA LEU A 11 3.50 2.92 -11.54
C LEU A 11 3.83 4.39 -11.82
N SER A 12 3.00 5.30 -11.32
CA SER A 12 3.28 6.74 -11.38
C SER A 12 2.90 7.43 -10.08
N CYS A 13 3.50 8.59 -9.83
CA CYS A 13 3.17 9.45 -8.71
C CYS A 13 2.94 10.89 -9.17
N GLU A 14 1.70 11.38 -9.01
CA GLU A 14 1.34 12.77 -9.26
C GLU A 14 1.52 13.58 -7.97
N ILE A 15 2.52 14.46 -7.96
CA ILE A 15 2.90 15.26 -6.80
C ILE A 15 2.40 16.68 -6.94
N GLU A 16 1.58 17.10 -5.98
CA GLU A 16 1.00 18.43 -5.91
C GLU A 16 1.35 19.12 -4.59
N ALA A 17 1.66 20.41 -4.66
CA ALA A 17 1.85 21.24 -3.47
C ALA A 17 0.49 21.71 -2.92
N SER A 18 0.17 21.34 -1.67
CA SER A 18 -0.97 21.91 -0.94
C SER A 18 -0.66 23.35 -0.57
N LYS A 19 -1.43 24.29 -1.12
CA LYS A 19 -1.27 25.73 -0.82
C LYS A 19 -1.71 26.09 0.60
N THR A 20 -2.45 25.22 1.27
CA THR A 20 -3.09 25.48 2.56
C THR A 20 -2.33 24.86 3.73
N GLU A 21 -1.57 23.79 3.48
CA GLU A 21 -1.02 22.94 4.57
C GLU A 21 0.51 22.90 4.63
N ASP A 22 1.22 23.58 3.72
CA ASP A 22 2.69 23.52 3.61
C ASP A 22 3.22 22.08 3.48
N VAL A 23 2.41 21.22 2.85
CA VAL A 23 2.65 19.79 2.61
C VAL A 23 2.50 19.51 1.12
N TYR A 24 3.30 18.55 0.64
CA TYR A 24 3.19 17.98 -0.69
C TYR A 24 2.46 16.64 -0.59
N HIS A 25 1.50 16.42 -1.48
CA HIS A 25 0.77 15.16 -1.60
C HIS A 25 1.14 14.49 -2.91
N GLY A 26 1.41 13.19 -2.85
CA GLY A 26 1.64 12.33 -4.00
C GLY A 26 0.49 11.34 -4.14
N ILE A 27 -0.18 11.32 -5.29
CA ILE A 27 -1.17 10.29 -5.63
C ILE A 27 -0.44 9.20 -6.40
N ILE A 28 -0.41 7.98 -5.85
CA ILE A 28 0.22 6.82 -6.49
C ILE A 28 -0.82 6.16 -7.38
N LYS A 29 -0.46 5.92 -8.63
CA LYS A 29 -1.31 5.24 -9.61
C LYS A 29 -0.61 4.02 -10.17
N TYR A 30 -1.36 2.94 -10.34
CA TYR A 30 -0.98 1.82 -11.19
C TYR A 30 -1.79 1.94 -12.49
N SER A 31 -1.11 2.19 -13.60
CA SER A 31 -1.72 2.65 -14.84
C SER A 31 -2.59 3.90 -14.56
N GLU A 32 -3.90 3.84 -14.80
CA GLU A 32 -4.84 4.95 -14.60
C GLU A 32 -5.51 4.97 -13.21
N PHE A 33 -5.32 3.92 -12.41
CA PHE A 33 -6.04 3.71 -11.16
C PHE A 33 -5.24 4.20 -9.96
N GLU A 34 -5.87 4.98 -9.09
CA GLU A 34 -5.29 5.36 -7.80
C GLU A 34 -5.18 4.14 -6.88
N VAL A 35 -3.96 3.90 -6.39
CA VAL A 35 -3.64 2.75 -5.53
C VAL A 35 -3.13 3.16 -4.15
N GLY A 36 -2.87 4.44 -3.92
CA GLY A 36 -2.43 4.95 -2.62
C GLY A 36 -2.09 6.44 -2.65
N GLN A 37 -1.85 7.00 -1.47
CA GLN A 37 -1.45 8.40 -1.31
C GLN A 37 -0.29 8.48 -0.33
N ILE A 38 0.67 9.35 -0.63
CA ILE A 38 1.81 9.67 0.23
C ILE A 38 1.88 11.17 0.46
N SER A 39 2.51 11.59 1.54
CA SER A 39 2.67 13.01 1.85
C SER A 39 4.04 13.32 2.42
N GLY A 40 4.50 14.55 2.23
CA GLY A 40 5.83 14.95 2.67
C GLY A 40 5.97 16.47 2.78
N ARG A 41 6.92 16.91 3.60
CA ARG A 41 7.18 18.34 3.85
C ARG A 41 7.72 19.10 2.62
N ASP A 42 8.27 18.38 1.65
CA ASP A 42 8.84 18.93 0.43
C ASP A 42 8.74 17.90 -0.71
N LEU A 43 8.93 18.36 -1.95
CA LEU A 43 8.90 17.51 -3.13
C LEU A 43 9.89 16.34 -3.03
N GLY A 44 11.07 16.57 -2.43
CA GLY A 44 12.10 15.55 -2.28
C GLY A 44 11.68 14.42 -1.36
N ALA A 45 10.94 14.72 -0.29
CA ALA A 45 10.40 13.73 0.64
C ALA A 45 9.37 12.81 -0.04
N VAL A 46 8.44 13.37 -0.81
CA VAL A 46 7.44 12.58 -1.57
C VAL A 46 8.12 11.73 -2.64
N SER A 47 9.08 12.31 -3.38
CA SER A 47 9.84 11.59 -4.41
C SER A 47 10.66 10.44 -3.82
N ALA A 48 11.22 10.63 -2.61
CA ALA A 48 11.97 9.58 -1.91
C ALA A 48 11.06 8.43 -1.46
N GLN A 49 9.87 8.74 -0.92
CA GLN A 49 8.86 7.72 -0.59
C GLN A 49 8.44 6.93 -1.84
N PHE A 50 8.12 7.63 -2.94
CA PHE A 50 7.75 6.96 -4.19
C PHE A 50 8.85 6.01 -4.70
N LYS A 51 10.13 6.42 -4.62
CA LYS A 51 11.26 5.55 -4.99
C LYS A 51 11.37 4.30 -4.12
N ILE A 52 11.11 4.41 -2.82
CA ILE A 52 11.11 3.25 -1.92
C ILE A 52 9.99 2.28 -2.36
N ILE A 53 8.80 2.79 -2.65
CA ILE A 53 7.68 1.98 -3.15
C ILE A 53 8.05 1.27 -4.44
N CYS A 54 8.69 1.97 -5.39
CA CYS A 54 9.17 1.37 -6.64
C CYS A 54 10.14 0.21 -6.39
N VAL A 55 11.09 0.37 -5.46
CA VAL A 55 12.03 -0.71 -5.07
C VAL A 55 11.28 -1.92 -4.50
N LEU A 56 10.25 -1.71 -3.69
CA LEU A 56 9.44 -2.80 -3.13
C LEU A 56 8.63 -3.52 -4.21
N VAL A 57 8.07 -2.77 -5.17
CA VAL A 57 7.37 -3.34 -6.33
C VAL A 57 8.31 -4.14 -7.22
N ASP A 58 9.52 -3.64 -7.50
CA ASP A 58 10.54 -4.35 -8.28
C ASP A 58 10.97 -5.66 -7.60
N ALA A 59 10.94 -5.72 -6.27
CA ALA A 59 11.21 -6.93 -5.49
C ALA A 59 10.02 -7.92 -5.45
N GLY A 60 8.91 -7.59 -6.13
CA GLY A 60 7.71 -8.40 -6.25
C GLY A 60 6.59 -8.04 -5.27
N GLY A 61 6.60 -6.82 -4.71
CA GLY A 61 5.49 -6.29 -3.93
C GLY A 61 4.31 -5.84 -4.79
N MET A 62 3.10 -5.89 -4.23
CA MET A 62 1.87 -5.37 -4.85
C MET A 62 1.36 -4.17 -4.05
N VAL A 63 1.05 -3.06 -4.74
CA VAL A 63 0.53 -1.84 -4.11
C VAL A 63 -0.93 -1.66 -4.45
N ARG A 64 -1.79 -1.55 -3.42
CA ARG A 64 -3.23 -1.30 -3.57
C ARG A 64 -3.84 -0.81 -2.27
N HIS A 65 -4.80 0.12 -2.34
CA HIS A 65 -5.49 0.70 -1.18
C HIS A 65 -4.55 1.37 -0.15
N GLY A 66 -3.42 1.92 -0.59
CA GLY A 66 -2.39 2.46 0.30
C GLY A 66 -1.60 1.38 1.05
N ILE A 67 -1.77 0.11 0.69
CA ILE A 67 -1.12 -1.05 1.29
C ILE A 67 -0.16 -1.67 0.28
N ILE A 68 0.99 -2.12 0.75
CA ILE A 68 2.00 -2.87 0.01
C ILE A 68 2.08 -4.27 0.60
N MET A 69 1.82 -5.29 -0.20
CA MET A 69 1.97 -6.69 0.20
C MET A 69 3.20 -7.29 -0.49
N LEU A 70 4.26 -7.58 0.28
CA LEU A 70 5.49 -8.16 -0.24
C LEU A 70 5.31 -9.65 -0.56
N GLY A 71 6.19 -10.24 -1.35
CA GLY A 71 6.10 -11.68 -1.66
C GLY A 71 5.02 -12.05 -2.68
N TYR A 72 4.27 -11.07 -3.18
CA TYR A 72 3.10 -11.27 -4.05
C TYR A 72 3.50 -11.80 -5.44
N HIS A 73 4.47 -11.16 -6.09
CA HIS A 73 4.87 -11.47 -7.46
C HIS A 73 6.19 -12.26 -7.57
N ASN A 74 6.89 -12.48 -6.45
CA ASN A 74 8.19 -13.18 -6.45
C ASN A 74 8.08 -14.69 -6.13
N GLY A 75 6.86 -15.21 -5.94
CA GLY A 75 6.60 -16.63 -5.69
C GLY A 75 6.86 -17.10 -4.26
N ALA A 76 7.08 -16.18 -3.31
CA ALA A 76 7.18 -16.52 -1.89
C ALA A 76 5.82 -16.94 -1.31
N PHE A 77 4.73 -16.28 -1.73
CA PHE A 77 3.38 -16.46 -1.17
C PHE A 77 3.29 -16.19 0.34
N GLU A 78 4.22 -15.37 0.84
CA GLU A 78 4.27 -14.86 2.21
C GLU A 78 5.09 -13.56 2.23
N GLY A 79 4.90 -12.74 3.26
CA GLY A 79 5.76 -11.57 3.49
C GLY A 79 5.13 -10.49 4.34
N ASP A 80 5.87 -9.40 4.51
CA ASP A 80 5.38 -8.23 5.24
C ASP A 80 4.25 -7.53 4.47
N VAL A 81 3.32 -6.97 5.24
CA VAL A 81 2.29 -6.05 4.77
C VAL A 81 2.60 -4.68 5.35
N LEU A 82 2.75 -3.69 4.48
CA LEU A 82 3.12 -2.32 4.85
C LEU A 82 2.09 -1.31 4.36
N LEU A 83 2.05 -0.14 4.98
CA LEU A 83 1.47 1.05 4.38
C LEU A 83 2.46 1.68 3.38
N VAL A 84 1.96 2.52 2.49
CA VAL A 84 2.77 3.23 1.49
C VAL A 84 3.77 4.22 2.10
N ASP A 85 3.64 4.58 3.37
CA ASP A 85 4.63 5.36 4.12
C ASP A 85 5.78 4.49 4.71
N GLY A 86 5.66 3.17 4.61
CA GLY A 86 6.63 2.18 5.08
C GLY A 86 6.34 1.58 6.45
N GLU A 87 5.24 1.92 7.12
CA GLU A 87 4.84 1.27 8.37
C GLU A 87 4.45 -0.20 8.13
N ILE A 88 5.06 -1.14 8.85
CA ILE A 88 4.65 -2.56 8.82
C ILE A 88 3.41 -2.74 9.70
N ILE A 89 2.31 -3.19 9.09
CA ILE A 89 1.03 -3.41 9.75
C ILE A 89 0.76 -4.88 10.06
N GLY A 90 1.59 -5.78 9.55
CA GLY A 90 1.55 -7.20 9.86
C GLY A 90 2.22 -8.03 8.77
N GLU A 91 1.88 -9.32 8.74
CA GLU A 91 2.42 -10.29 7.81
C GLU A 91 1.28 -11.07 7.15
N TRP A 92 1.52 -11.56 5.93
CA TRP A 92 0.61 -12.48 5.26
C TRP A 92 1.30 -13.77 4.84
N THR A 93 0.51 -14.83 4.67
CA THR A 93 0.96 -16.14 4.18
C THR A 93 -0.17 -16.84 3.43
N SER A 94 0.17 -17.66 2.45
CA SER A 94 -0.72 -18.66 1.87
C SER A 94 -0.56 -20.01 2.58
N ASP A 95 -1.64 -20.74 2.76
CA ASP A 95 -1.61 -22.13 3.22
C ASP A 95 -1.59 -23.14 2.06
N ASP A 96 -1.58 -24.43 2.41
CA ASP A 96 -1.57 -25.55 1.46
C ASP A 96 -2.86 -25.66 0.61
N GLU A 97 -3.96 -25.04 1.06
CA GLU A 97 -5.24 -24.96 0.34
C GLU A 97 -5.36 -23.65 -0.48
N GLU A 98 -4.25 -22.93 -0.64
CA GLU A 98 -4.14 -21.63 -1.32
C GLU A 98 -4.94 -20.49 -0.65
N TRP A 99 -5.42 -20.71 0.58
CA TRP A 99 -6.04 -19.65 1.37
C TRP A 99 -4.97 -18.71 1.90
N CYS A 100 -5.24 -17.42 1.78
CA CYS A 100 -4.33 -16.36 2.18
C CYS A 100 -4.81 -15.76 3.50
N HIS A 101 -3.88 -15.57 4.42
CA HIS A 101 -4.14 -15.11 5.77
C HIS A 101 -3.31 -13.87 6.06
N PHE A 102 -3.91 -12.89 6.74
CA PHE A 102 -3.21 -11.74 7.28
C PHE A 102 -3.25 -11.77 8.80
N THR A 103 -2.11 -11.55 9.44
CA THR A 103 -1.98 -11.40 10.88
C THR A 103 -1.39 -10.02 11.15
N ALA A 104 -2.18 -9.15 11.78
CA ALA A 104 -1.73 -7.82 12.13
C ALA A 104 -0.56 -7.85 13.13
N THR A 105 0.26 -6.81 13.13
CA THR A 105 1.29 -6.60 14.15
C THR A 105 0.67 -6.71 15.54
N ASP A 106 1.33 -7.46 16.43
CA ASP A 106 0.88 -7.77 17.81
C ASP A 106 -0.40 -8.62 17.93
N ALA A 107 -1.00 -9.08 16.83
CA ALA A 107 -2.14 -10.00 16.88
C ALA A 107 -1.67 -11.43 17.17
N ALA A 108 -2.32 -12.09 18.14
CA ALA A 108 -2.04 -13.50 18.46
C ALA A 108 -2.71 -14.49 17.48
N MET A 109 -3.61 -14.00 16.62
CA MET A 109 -4.41 -14.79 15.70
C MET A 109 -4.59 -14.06 14.38
N VAL A 110 -4.88 -14.82 13.33
CA VAL A 110 -5.26 -14.31 12.01
C VAL A 110 -6.37 -13.26 12.13
N SER A 111 -6.12 -12.10 11.54
CA SER A 111 -7.00 -10.93 11.57
C SER A 111 -8.04 -10.99 10.46
N CYS A 112 -7.64 -11.43 9.26
CA CYS A 112 -8.57 -11.72 8.16
C CYS A 112 -7.97 -12.76 7.20
N SER A 113 -8.84 -13.37 6.40
CA SER A 113 -8.45 -14.37 5.40
C SER A 113 -9.22 -14.17 4.10
N ALA A 114 -8.64 -14.60 2.99
CA ALA A 114 -9.28 -14.56 1.68
C ALA A 114 -8.81 -15.72 0.79
N PRO A 115 -9.58 -16.12 -0.23
CA PRO A 115 -9.24 -17.26 -1.08
C PRO A 115 -8.20 -16.93 -2.17
N SER A 116 -7.58 -15.74 -2.14
CA SER A 116 -6.46 -15.39 -3.01
C SER A 116 -5.71 -14.17 -2.45
N PRO A 117 -4.44 -13.95 -2.86
CA PRO A 117 -3.67 -12.78 -2.45
C PRO A 117 -4.34 -11.45 -2.86
N TRP A 118 -4.99 -11.43 -4.03
CA TRP A 118 -5.72 -10.26 -4.52
C TRP A 118 -6.86 -9.86 -3.58
N LEU A 119 -7.68 -10.84 -3.19
CA LEU A 119 -8.82 -10.62 -2.30
C LEU A 119 -8.36 -10.38 -0.85
N LEU A 120 -7.18 -10.86 -0.49
CA LEU A 120 -6.59 -10.57 0.81
C LEU A 120 -6.29 -9.06 0.94
N HIS A 121 -5.77 -8.40 -0.11
CA HIS A 121 -5.58 -6.93 -0.11
C HIS A 121 -6.88 -6.17 0.18
N ASP A 122 -8.01 -6.59 -0.42
CA ASP A 122 -9.33 -5.98 -0.13
C ASP A 122 -9.76 -6.21 1.32
N SER A 123 -9.49 -7.41 1.83
CA SER A 123 -9.85 -7.81 3.20
C SER A 123 -9.04 -7.02 4.23
N ILE A 124 -7.74 -6.82 3.99
CA ILE A 124 -6.87 -6.00 4.85
C ILE A 124 -7.33 -4.54 4.83
N ALA A 125 -7.62 -3.98 3.64
CA ALA A 125 -8.11 -2.61 3.54
C ALA A 125 -9.44 -2.41 4.28
N THR A 126 -10.35 -3.39 4.23
CA THR A 126 -11.61 -3.37 4.99
C THR A 126 -11.34 -3.44 6.49
N TRP A 127 -10.52 -4.40 6.92
CA TRP A 127 -10.13 -4.58 8.31
C TRP A 127 -9.53 -3.30 8.90
N MET A 128 -8.62 -2.64 8.18
CA MET A 128 -8.00 -1.38 8.60
C MET A 128 -9.01 -0.26 8.86
N ARG A 129 -10.03 -0.13 8.00
CA ARG A 129 -11.08 0.89 8.18
C ARG A 129 -11.91 0.60 9.43
N GLU A 130 -12.27 -0.66 9.63
CA GLU A 130 -13.03 -1.12 10.79
C GLU A 130 -12.27 -0.89 12.11
N THR A 131 -10.95 -1.11 12.13
CA THR A 131 -10.12 -0.91 13.32
C THR A 131 -9.76 0.54 13.57
N SER A 132 -9.66 1.36 12.52
CA SER A 132 -9.36 2.80 12.65
C SER A 132 -10.58 3.64 13.04
N GLY A 133 -11.78 3.05 13.02
CA GLY A 133 -13.03 3.74 13.37
C GLY A 133 -13.58 4.67 12.28
N GLU A 134 -12.99 4.65 11.09
CA GLU A 134 -13.52 5.32 9.91
C GLU A 134 -14.70 4.51 9.37
N LYS A 135 -15.91 4.87 9.78
CA LYS A 135 -17.15 4.36 9.17
C LYS A 135 -17.33 5.01 7.81
N ASP A 136 -17.57 4.20 6.77
CA ASP A 136 -17.95 4.68 5.44
C ASP A 136 -19.10 5.71 5.53
N PRO A 137 -19.05 6.84 4.79
CA PRO A 137 -20.25 7.59 4.49
C PRO A 137 -21.16 6.70 3.62
N ALA A 138 -22.36 6.43 4.14
CA ALA A 138 -23.42 5.68 3.48
C ALA A 138 -23.84 6.25 2.12
#